data_AF-V4PAV0-F1
#
_entry.id   AF-V4PAV0-F1
#
_cell.length_a   1.000
_cell.length_b   1.000
_cell.length_c   1.000
_cell.angle_alpha   90.00
_cell.angle_beta   90.00
_cell.angle_gamma   90.00
#
_symmetry.space_group_name_H-M   'P 1'
#
loop_
_entity.id
_entity.type
_entity.pdbx_description
1 polymer ?
#
loop_
_entity_poly.entity_id
_entity_poly.type
_entity_poly.pdbx_seq_one_letter_code
_entity_poly.pdbx_strand_id
1 'polypeptide(L)' 'MPAPDYVTELAQLQAGLASGEATIQGNNGNRVEYRSVKEIRDAITYFQNLAAVAAKTSVPSITVAQFVND' A
#
# COMPACT_ATOMS: atom_id res chain seq x y z
N MET A 1 -9.75 -11.49 1.19
CA MET A 1 -9.33 -10.50 0.18
C MET A 1 -7.80 -10.51 0.15
N PRO A 2 -7.15 -10.64 -1.02
CA PRO A 2 -5.71 -10.43 -1.11
C PRO A 2 -5.40 -9.01 -0.62
N ALA A 3 -4.26 -8.83 0.04
CA ALA A 3 -3.81 -7.50 0.46
C ALA A 3 -3.81 -6.58 -0.77
N PRO A 4 -4.38 -5.37 -0.68
CA PRO A 4 -4.25 -4.40 -1.75
C PRO A 4 -2.77 -4.12 -1.98
N ASP A 5 -2.28 -4.52 -3.15
CA ASP A 5 -0.88 -4.36 -3.54
C ASP A 5 -0.71 -2.92 -4.01
N TYR A 6 -0.40 -2.01 -3.08
CA TYR A 6 -0.21 -0.57 -3.34
C TYR A 6 1.07 -0.24 -4.13
N VAL A 7 1.67 -1.24 -4.79
CA VAL A 7 2.94 -1.11 -5.52
C VAL A 7 2.81 -0.16 -6.71
N THR A 8 1.66 -0.17 -7.39
CA THR A 8 1.39 0.75 -8.51
C THR A 8 1.32 2.19 -8.03
N GLU A 9 0.56 2.47 -6.96
CA GLU A 9 0.47 3.81 -6.37
C GLU A 9 1.83 4.31 -5.85
N LEU A 10 2.63 3.44 -5.23
CA LEU A 10 3.97 3.78 -4.75
C LEU A 10 4.92 4.12 -5.90
N ALA A 11 4.87 3.38 -7.02
CA ALA A 11 5.69 3.66 -8.19
C ALA A 11 5.33 5.01 -8.84
N GLN A 12 4.02 5.34 -8.94
CA GLN A 12 3.55 6.63 -9.44
C GLN A 12 3.99 7.79 -8.55
N LEU A 13 3.93 7.61 -7.22
CA LEU A 13 4.41 8.60 -6.26
C LEU A 13 5.92 8.82 -6.34
N GLN A 14 6.71 7.74 -6.45
CA GLN A 14 8.16 7.83 -6.58
C GLN A 14 8.58 8.54 -7.87
N ALA A 15 7.89 8.28 -8.99
CA ALA A 15 8.11 9.01 -10.23
C ALA A 15 7.79 10.50 -10.09
N GLY A 16 6.67 10.85 -9.45
CA GLY A 16 6.31 12.25 -9.23
C GLY A 16 7.20 12.98 -8.23
N LEU A 17 7.87 12.26 -7.32
CA LEU A 17 8.87 12.85 -6.41
C LEU A 17 10.07 13.44 -7.16
N ALA A 18 10.44 12.86 -8.30
CA ALA A 18 11.48 13.38 -9.17
C ALA A 18 11.03 14.62 -9.97
N SER A 19 9.75 14.69 -10.33
CA SER A 19 9.17 15.80 -11.09
C SER A 19 8.67 16.97 -10.22
N GLY A 20 8.43 16.74 -8.93
CA GLY A 20 7.83 17.71 -8.00
C GLY A 20 6.30 17.63 -7.89
N GLU A 21 5.68 16.85 -8.75
CA GLU A 21 4.23 16.67 -8.88
C GLU A 21 3.93 15.21 -9.26
N ALA A 22 2.90 14.62 -8.64
CA ALA A 22 2.52 13.23 -8.86
C ALA A 22 1.02 13.11 -9.13
N THR A 23 0.63 12.37 -10.15
CA THR A 23 -0.76 11.95 -10.34
C THR A 23 -0.85 10.46 -10.03
N ILE A 24 -1.68 10.09 -9.05
CA ILE A 24 -2.02 8.69 -8.81
C ILE A 24 -3.41 8.42 -9.36
N GLN A 25 -3.53 7.29 -10.04
CA GLN A 25 -4.82 6.72 -10.39
C GLN A 25 -5.06 5.51 -9.49
N GLY A 26 -5.82 5.71 -8.42
CA GLY A 26 -6.19 4.63 -7.51
C GLY A 26 -7.05 3.60 -8.24
N ASN A 27 -6.93 2.34 -7.84
CA ASN A 27 -7.64 1.22 -8.46
C ASN A 27 -9.18 1.32 -8.36
N ASN A 28 -9.68 2.19 -7.46
CA ASN A 28 -11.10 2.53 -7.32
C ASN A 28 -11.58 3.61 -8.31
N GLY A 29 -10.76 3.98 -9.30
CA GLY A 29 -11.06 5.05 -10.27
C GLY A 29 -10.86 6.47 -9.73
N ASN A 30 -10.38 6.61 -8.49
CA ASN A 30 -10.11 7.92 -7.90
C ASN A 30 -8.76 8.45 -8.39
N ARG A 31 -8.74 9.66 -8.98
CA ARG A 31 -7.53 10.34 -9.40
C ARG A 31 -7.15 11.38 -8.34
N VAL A 32 -5.95 11.24 -7.79
CA VAL A 32 -5.40 12.19 -6.83
C VAL A 32 -4.16 12.83 -7.42
N GLU A 33 -4.14 14.16 -7.45
CA GLU A 33 -3.01 14.95 -7.92
C GLU A 33 -2.31 15.60 -6.72
N TYR A 34 -1.02 15.36 -6.59
CA TYR A 34 -0.15 15.94 -5.58
C TYR A 34 0.73 16.99 -6.27
N ARG A 35 0.71 18.22 -5.76
CA ARG A 35 1.42 19.37 -6.34
C ARG A 35 2.67 19.78 -5.57
N SER A 36 3.01 19.02 -4.54
CA SER A 36 4.16 19.30 -3.68
C SER A 36 4.91 18.03 -3.33
N VAL A 37 6.24 18.09 -3.35
CA VAL A 37 7.13 17.02 -2.87
C VAL A 37 6.79 16.57 -1.45
N LYS A 38 6.39 17.51 -0.57
CA LYS A 38 5.96 17.20 0.79
C LYS A 38 4.73 16.29 0.81
N GLU A 39 3.71 16.59 0.01
CA GLU A 39 2.48 15.79 -0.07
C GLU A 39 2.76 14.41 -0.66
N ILE A 40 3.62 14.33 -1.67
CA ILE A 40 4.05 13.07 -2.29
C ILE A 40 4.75 12.18 -1.25
N ARG A 41 5.65 12.73 -0.43
CA ARG A 41 6.33 11.98 0.64
C ARG A 41 5.37 11.50 1.73
N ASP A 42 4.41 12.32 2.09
CA ASP A 42 3.38 11.97 3.07
C ASP A 42 2.52 10.81 2.58
N ALA A 43 2.08 10.89 1.31
CA ALA A 43 1.33 9.83 0.64
C ALA A 43 2.12 8.51 0.57
N ILE A 44 3.41 8.54 0.23
CA ILE A 44 4.26 7.33 0.25
C ILE A 44 4.27 6.69 1.63
N THR A 45 4.46 7.50 2.67
CA THR A 45 4.50 7.02 4.05
C THR A 45 3.17 6.40 4.46
N TYR A 46 2.06 7.02 4.06
CA TYR A 46 0.71 6.51 4.28
C TYR A 46 0.49 5.14 3.62
N PHE A 47 0.82 5.00 2.33
CA PHE A 47 0.67 3.74 1.60
C PHE A 47 1.61 2.64 2.09
N GLN A 48 2.84 2.97 2.49
CA GLN A 48 3.76 2.02 3.13
C GLN A 48 3.22 1.50 4.45
N ASN A 49 2.64 2.37 5.29
CA ASN A 49 2.00 1.96 6.53
C ASN A 49 0.79 1.06 6.27
N LEU A 50 -0.05 1.39 5.28
CA LEU A 50 -1.17 0.54 4.89
C LEU A 50 -0.71 -0.84 4.40
N ALA A 51 0.33 -0.89 3.56
CA ALA A 51 0.92 -2.14 3.09
C ALA A 51 1.46 -2.98 4.25
N ALA A 52 2.16 -2.35 5.21
CA ALA A 52 2.68 -3.03 6.39
C ALA A 52 1.56 -3.55 7.31
N VAL A 53 0.48 -2.79 7.48
CA VAL A 53 -0.70 -3.23 8.24
C VAL A 53 -1.41 -4.38 7.53
N ALA A 54 -1.58 -4.29 6.20
CA ALA A 54 -2.19 -5.35 5.39
C ALA A 54 -1.36 -6.64 5.40
N ALA A 55 -0.02 -6.53 5.36
CA ALA A 55 0.87 -7.68 5.51
C ALA A 55 0.75 -8.33 6.89
N LYS A 56 0.58 -7.53 7.95
CA LYS A 56 0.38 -8.03 9.32
C LYS A 56 -0.98 -8.70 9.54
N THR A 57 -2.04 -8.24 8.88
CA THR A 57 -3.35 -8.91 8.91
C THR A 57 -3.44 -10.12 7.99
N SER A 58 -2.49 -10.29 7.05
CA SER A 58 -2.32 -11.49 6.24
C SER A 58 -1.47 -12.56 6.93
N VAL A 59 -1.45 -12.60 8.27
CA VAL A 59 -1.07 -13.84 8.95
C VAL A 59 -2.06 -14.92 8.50
N PRO A 60 -1.59 -16.01 7.86
CA PRO A 60 -2.47 -17.13 7.61
C PRO A 60 -2.99 -17.56 8.97
N SER A 61 -4.31 -17.78 9.06
CA SER A 61 -4.91 -18.58 10.11
C SER A 61 -4.11 -19.88 10.18
N ILE A 62 -3.13 -19.93 11.07
CA ILE A 62 -2.38 -21.14 11.37
C ILE A 62 -3.44 -22.11 11.85
N THR A 63 -3.66 -23.16 11.07
CA THR A 63 -4.52 -24.29 11.38
C THR A 63 -4.15 -24.84 12.75
N VAL A 64 -4.79 -24.33 13.80
CA VAL A 64 -4.86 -24.98 15.13
C VAL A 64 -5.97 -26.02 15.04
N ALA A 65 -5.74 -27.08 14.27
CA ALA A 65 -6.65 -28.22 14.18
C ALA A 65 -5.91 -29.50 13.76
N GLN A 66 -4.75 -29.79 14.39
CA GLN A 66 -4.20 -31.15 14.38
C GLN A 66 -3.25 -31.41 15.55
N PHE A 67 -3.70 -31.17 16.78
CA PHE A 67 -3.16 -31.92 17.92
C PHE A 67 -3.87 -33.28 17.94
N VAL A 68 -3.39 -34.21 17.10
CA VAL A 68 -3.70 -35.63 17.26
C VAL A 68 -2.92 -36.07 18.49
N ASN A 69 -3.67 -36.30 19.55
CA ASN A 69 -3.21 -36.90 20.78
C ASN A 69 -2.95 -38.39 20.47
N ASP A 70 -1.68 -38.80 20.49
CA ASP A 70 -1.27 -40.21 20.56
C ASP A 70 -1.52 -40.76 21.98
#